data_AF-A0A0Q0CB43-F1
#
_entry.id   AF-A0A0Q0CB43-F1
#
_cell.length_a   1.000
_cell.length_b   1.000
_cell.length_c   1.000
_cell.angle_alpha   90.00
_cell.angle_beta   90.00
_cell.angle_gamma   90.00
#
_symmetry.space_group_name_H-M   'P 1'
#
loop_
_entity.id
_entity.type
_entity.pdbx_description
1 polymer ?
#
loop_
_entity_poly.entity_id
_entity_poly.type
_entity_poly.pdbx_seq_one_letter_code
_entity_poly.pdbx_strand_id
1 'polypeptide(L)' 'MSKSALSFLALAIMAVVVDLLLPVNAKGMSIAANAAAGVFASLFVVALFLGRRFKFDPVLR' A
#
# COMPACT_ATOMS: atom_id res chain seq x y z
N MET A 1 -1.46 -8.45 12.98
CA MET A 1 -1.26 -7.86 11.63
C MET A 1 -0.48 -8.85 10.79
N SER A 2 -1.03 -9.26 9.65
CA SER A 2 -0.31 -10.14 8.70
C SER A 2 1.04 -9.49 8.38
N LYS A 3 2.16 -10.23 8.49
CA LYS A 3 3.51 -9.73 8.15
C LYS A 3 3.56 -9.10 6.76
N SER A 4 2.71 -9.59 5.85
CA SER A 4 2.56 -9.12 4.47
C SER A 4 1.95 -7.72 4.37
N ALA A 5 1.03 -7.34 5.26
CA ALA A 5 0.43 -6.00 5.23
C ALA A 5 1.48 -4.93 5.59
N LEU A 6 2.34 -5.21 6.55
CA LEU A 6 3.45 -4.32 6.92
C LEU A 6 4.45 -4.13 5.76
N SER A 7 4.75 -5.18 4.99
CA SER A 7 5.64 -5.05 3.83
C SER A 7 5.00 -4.22 2.70
N PHE A 8 3.69 -4.35 2.44
CA PHE A 8 3.02 -3.52 1.44
C PHE A 8 2.95 -2.05 1.85
N LEU A 9 2.75 -1.76 3.13
CA LEU A 9 2.83 -0.39 3.66
C LEU A 9 4.24 0.19 3.50
N ALA A 10 5.27 -0.57 3.87
CA ALA A 10 6.65 -0.12 3.73
C ALA A 10 7.01 0.18 2.26
N LEU A 11 6.58 -0.68 1.33
CA LEU A 11 6.78 -0.46 -0.12
C LEU A 11 6.02 0.78 -0.63
N ALA A 12 4.79 1.03 -0.16
CA ALA A 12 4.05 2.23 -0.51
C ALA A 12 4.75 3.50 -0.02
N ILE A 13 5.24 3.51 1.22
CA ILE A 13 5.99 4.64 1.79
C ILE A 13 7.28 4.87 1.00
N MET A 14 8.02 3.81 0.68
CA MET A 14 9.25 3.91 -0.11
C MET A 14 8.98 4.48 -1.51
N ALA A 15 7.89 4.09 -2.17
CA ALA A 15 7.51 4.63 -3.48
C ALA A 15 7.23 6.14 -3.43
N VAL A 16 6.56 6.62 -2.36
CA VAL A 16 6.30 8.06 -2.15
C VAL A 16 7.59 8.82 -1.82
N VAL A 17 8.46 8.26 -0.99
CA VAL A 17 9.76 8.88 -0.65
C VAL A 17 10.64 9.01 -1.90
N VAL A 18 10.65 8.00 -2.76
CA VAL A 18 11.36 8.05 -4.05
C VAL A 18 10.79 9.15 -4.92
N ASP A 19 9.47 9.27 -5.06
CA ASP A 19 8.83 10.36 -5.82
C ASP A 19 9.21 11.75 -5.27
N LEU A 20 9.31 11.91 -3.96
CA LEU A 20 9.72 13.18 -3.32
C LEU A 20 11.19 13.55 -3.58
N LEU A 21 12.05 12.55 -3.76
CA LEU A 21 13.49 12.71 -4.03
C LEU A 21 13.80 12.90 -5.52
N LEU A 22 12.80 12.71 -6.40
CA LEU A 22 12.99 12.86 -7.83
C LEU A 22 13.16 14.34 -8.22
N PRO A 23 14.12 14.67 -9.10
CA PRO A 23 14.24 16.01 -9.66
C PRO A 23 13.02 16.36 -10.52
N VAL A 24 12.57 17.61 -10.45
CA VAL A 24 11.34 18.13 -11.10
C VAL A 24 11.27 17.88 -12.61
N ASN A 25 12.42 17.69 -13.27
CA ASN A 25 12.50 17.37 -14.70
C ASN A 25 12.18 15.90 -15.03
N ALA A 26 12.09 15.01 -14.05
CA ALA A 26 11.80 13.58 -14.23
C ALA A 26 10.30 13.27 -14.21
N LYS A 27 9.51 14.05 -14.97
CA LYS A 27 8.04 14.00 -14.96
C LYS A 27 7.48 12.60 -15.27
N GLY A 28 8.09 11.86 -16.21
CA GLY A 28 7.69 10.49 -16.53
C GLY A 28 7.95 9.49 -15.40
N MET A 29 9.06 9.67 -14.67
CA MET A 29 9.43 8.82 -13.54
C MET A 29 8.55 9.11 -12.31
N SER A 30 8.14 10.37 -12.12
CA SER A 30 7.22 10.77 -11.05
C SER A 30 5.81 10.24 -11.25
N ILE A 31 5.31 10.20 -12.49
CA ILE A 31 4.03 9.56 -12.82
C ILE A 31 4.09 8.06 -12.51
N ALA A 32 5.18 7.39 -12.88
CA ALA A 32 5.38 5.96 -12.59
C ALA A 32 5.47 5.69 -11.08
N ALA A 33 6.16 6.54 -10.32
CA ALA A 33 6.29 6.43 -8.87
C ALA A 33 4.95 6.63 -8.16
N ASN A 34 4.15 7.62 -8.58
CA ASN A 34 2.79 7.84 -8.06
C ASN A 34 1.85 6.67 -8.38
N ALA A 35 1.90 6.13 -9.61
CA ALA A 35 1.12 4.96 -9.98
C ALA A 35 1.52 3.74 -9.11
N ALA A 36 2.81 3.51 -8.91
CA ALA A 36 3.31 2.45 -8.05
C ALA A 36 2.87 2.64 -6.58
N ALA A 37 2.95 3.86 -6.05
CA ALA A 37 2.47 4.19 -4.71
C ALA A 37 0.97 3.89 -4.55
N GLY A 38 0.15 4.25 -5.54
CA GLY A 38 -1.27 3.94 -5.56
C GLY A 38 -1.55 2.43 -5.60
N VAL A 39 -0.80 1.68 -6.40
CA VAL A 39 -0.92 0.21 -6.48
C VAL A 39 -0.55 -0.42 -5.13
N PHE A 40 0.59 -0.06 -4.54
CA PHE A 40 0.99 -0.59 -3.23
C PHE A 40 0.03 -0.20 -2.09
N ALA A 41 -0.52 1.02 -2.13
CA ALA A 41 -1.52 1.46 -1.16
C ALA A 41 -2.82 0.64 -1.30
N SER A 42 -3.29 0.38 -2.53
CA SER A 42 -4.48 -0.46 -2.75
C SER A 42 -4.25 -1.91 -2.29
N LEU A 43 -3.09 -2.50 -2.60
CA LEU A 43 -2.66 -3.81 -2.12
C LEU A 43 -2.58 -3.86 -0.58
N PHE A 44 -2.10 -2.79 0.05
CA PHE A 44 -2.08 -2.67 1.50
C PHE A 44 -3.49 -2.68 2.09
N VAL A 45 -4.42 -1.91 1.52
CA VAL A 45 -5.83 -1.89 1.95
C VAL A 45 -6.43 -3.29 1.81
N VAL A 46 -6.25 -3.96 0.67
CA VAL A 46 -6.71 -5.34 0.46
C VAL A 46 -6.08 -6.30 1.48
N ALA A 47 -4.78 -6.17 1.77
CA ALA A 47 -4.09 -6.99 2.77
C ALA A 47 -4.61 -6.75 4.21
N LEU A 48 -5.01 -5.51 4.55
CA LEU A 48 -5.68 -5.20 5.82
C LEU A 48 -7.06 -5.86 5.91
N PHE A 49 -7.82 -5.90 4.80
CA PHE A 49 -9.10 -6.59 4.74
C PHE A 49 -8.93 -8.12 4.79
N LEU A 50 -7.95 -8.70 4.09
CA LEU A 50 -7.64 -10.13 4.13
C LEU A 50 -7.14 -10.58 5.52
N GLY A 51 -6.36 -9.73 6.19
CA GLY A 51 -5.84 -9.96 7.53
C GLY A 51 -6.90 -9.83 8.62
N ARG A 52 -7.94 -9.02 8.39
CA ARG A 52 -9.18 -9.09 9.17
C ARG A 52 -9.96 -10.29 8.66
N ARG A 53 -9.67 -11.47 9.22
CA ARG A 53 -10.73 -12.49 9.31
C ARG A 53 -11.91 -11.78 9.96
N PHE A 54 -12.92 -11.42 9.19
CA PHE A 54 -14.24 -11.14 9.69
C PHE A 54 -14.66 -12.41 10.42
N LYS A 55 -14.29 -12.51 11.70
CA LYS A 55 -15.00 -13.35 12.64
C LYS A 55 -16.36 -12.66 12.77
N PHE A 56 -17.25 -12.98 11.84
CA PHE A 56 -18.66 -13.04 12.19
C PHE A 56 -18.70 -14.09 13.29
N ASP A 57 -18.68 -13.65 14.55
CA ASP A 57 -18.98 -14.53 15.67
C ASP A 57 -20.39 -15.07 15.42
N PRO A 58 -20.55 -16.37 15.12
CA PRO A 58 -21.84 -16.97 14.78
C PRO A 58 -22.69 -17.24 16.04
N VAL A 59 -22.40 -16.55 17.16
CA VAL A 59 -22.98 -16.82 18.48
C VAL A 59 -23.82 -15.64 18.99
N LEU A 60 -23.88 -14.52 18.26
CA LEU A 60 -24.86 -13.45 18.47
C LEU A 60 -25.80 -13.25 17.26
N ARG A 61 -25.84 -14.24 16.36
CA ARG A 61 -26.89 -14.43 15.35
C ARG A 61 -27.15 -15.92 15.15
#